data_AF-A0A9Q5ZTM6-F1
#
_entry.id   AF-A0A9Q5ZTM6-F1
#
_cell.length_a   1.000
_cell.length_b   1.000
_cell.length_c   1.000
_cell.angle_alpha   90.00
_cell.angle_beta   90.00
_cell.angle_gamma   90.00
#
_symmetry.space_group_name_H-M   'P 1'
#
loop_
_entity.id
_entity.type
_entity.pdbx_description
1 polymer ?
#
loop_
_entity_poly.entity_id
_entity_poly.type
_entity_poly.pdbx_seq_one_letter_code
_entity_poly.pdbx_strand_id
1 'polypeptide(L)'
;VQIADELQRAGRAVWLSVGAHDRPPRRYRQRDFCWWLGVLGMWDAAANAPGKEHVTIAVSGARGGHTVDFRQLAHQGVTLVGQTRGFDGDKALFHPDLAENIRRGDASYLALLDAADAWVARNGMDLPEEPSAREFLPDPACVTDPLLSLNLAEAGIGTIIWATGYTT
;
A
#
# COMPACT_ATOMS: atom_id res chain seq x y z
N VAL A 1 -2.01 -7.01 -2.01
CA VAL A 1 -1.12 -6.39 -3.02
C VAL A 1 -0.27 -7.41 -3.78
N GLN A 2 0.46 -8.29 -3.10
CA GLN A 2 1.36 -9.27 -3.73
C GLN A 2 0.73 -10.07 -4.89
N ILE A 3 -0.49 -10.61 -4.71
CA ILE A 3 -1.16 -11.37 -5.77
C ILE A 3 -1.43 -10.55 -7.04
N ALA A 4 -1.68 -9.24 -6.92
CA ALA A 4 -1.91 -8.38 -8.08
C ALA A 4 -0.63 -8.21 -8.91
N ASP A 5 0.51 -8.02 -8.24
CA ASP A 5 1.84 -7.99 -8.86
C ASP A 5 2.17 -9.33 -9.55
N GLU A 6 1.92 -10.46 -8.89
CA GLU A 6 2.20 -11.79 -9.44
C GLU A 6 1.34 -12.10 -10.67
N LEU A 7 0.04 -11.78 -10.64
CA LEU A 7 -0.86 -11.94 -11.77
C LEU A 7 -0.46 -11.05 -12.95
N GLN A 8 -0.07 -9.80 -12.67
CA GLN A 8 0.36 -8.87 -13.71
C GLN A 8 1.65 -9.36 -14.39
N ARG A 9 2.63 -9.82 -13.60
CA ARG A 9 3.87 -10.44 -14.11
C ARG A 9 3.63 -11.72 -14.91
N ALA A 10 2.55 -12.45 -14.61
CA ALA A 10 2.11 -13.59 -15.39
C ALA A 10 1.38 -13.21 -16.70
N GLY A 11 1.38 -11.93 -17.07
CA GLY A 11 0.80 -11.42 -18.31
C GLY A 11 -0.70 -11.18 -18.26
N ARG A 12 -1.29 -11.07 -17.07
CA ARG A 12 -2.73 -10.75 -16.92
C ARG A 12 -2.91 -9.23 -16.84
N ALA A 13 -3.98 -8.74 -17.47
CA ALA A 13 -4.48 -7.41 -17.17
C ALA A 13 -5.09 -7.43 -15.76
N VAL A 14 -4.63 -6.54 -14.88
CA VAL A 14 -5.01 -6.53 -13.47
C VAL A 14 -5.54 -5.16 -13.07
N TRP A 15 -6.69 -5.17 -12.42
CA TRP A 15 -7.24 -4.02 -11.71
C TRP A 15 -7.13 -4.28 -10.21
N LEU A 16 -6.64 -3.28 -9.47
CA LEU A 16 -6.49 -3.37 -8.02
C LEU A 16 -7.32 -2.27 -7.35
N SER A 17 -8.35 -2.67 -6.62
CA SER A 17 -9.12 -1.78 -5.73
C SER A 17 -8.26 -1.45 -4.50
N VAL A 18 -7.98 -0.16 -4.30
CA VAL A 18 -7.12 0.35 -3.22
C VAL A 18 -7.98 1.07 -2.18
N GLY A 19 -8.17 0.42 -1.02
CA GLY A 19 -8.75 1.05 0.16
C GLY A 19 -7.70 1.68 1.07
N ALA A 20 -8.15 2.19 2.22
CA ALA A 20 -7.27 2.69 3.27
C ALA A 20 -6.25 1.62 3.68
N HIS A 21 -4.97 1.99 3.72
CA HIS A 21 -3.86 1.11 4.08
C HIS A 21 -2.73 1.90 4.72
N ASP A 22 -1.92 1.22 5.52
CA ASP A 22 -0.56 1.64 5.83
C ASP A 22 0.43 0.89 4.94
N ARG A 23 1.56 1.50 4.57
CA ARG A 23 2.58 0.83 3.74
C ARG A 23 3.98 0.93 4.35
N PRO A 24 4.28 0.21 5.44
CA PRO A 24 5.58 0.30 6.09
C PRO A 24 6.73 -0.11 5.16
N PRO A 25 7.95 0.41 5.35
CA PRO A 25 9.11 -0.09 4.63
C PRO A 25 9.30 -1.57 4.94
N ARG A 26 9.68 -2.38 3.96
CA ARG A 26 10.15 -3.75 4.26
C ARG A 26 11.46 -3.71 5.04
N ARG A 27 12.36 -2.80 4.67
CA ARG A 27 13.64 -2.50 5.31
C ARG A 27 13.89 -0.99 5.25
N TYR A 28 14.58 -0.45 6.25
CA TYR A 28 15.10 0.91 6.28
C TYR A 28 16.38 0.95 7.12
N ARG A 29 17.42 1.63 6.64
CA ARG A 29 18.75 1.75 7.29
C ARG A 29 19.29 0.39 7.74
N GLN A 30 19.25 -0.59 6.83
CA GLN A 30 19.72 -1.98 7.04
C GLN A 30 18.98 -2.78 8.12
N ARG A 31 17.81 -2.33 8.57
CA ARG A 31 16.96 -3.04 9.53
C ARG A 31 15.59 -3.32 8.93
N ASP A 32 15.05 -4.50 9.23
CA ASP A 32 13.70 -4.85 8.78
C ASP A 32 12.62 -4.16 9.61
N PHE A 33 11.40 -4.13 9.06
CA PHE A 33 10.25 -3.54 9.73
C PHE A 33 9.99 -4.09 11.13
N CYS A 34 10.14 -5.40 11.36
CA CYS A 34 9.87 -6.01 12.67
C CYS A 34 10.88 -5.53 13.72
N TRP A 35 12.13 -5.34 13.33
CA TRP A 35 13.15 -4.72 14.18
C TRP A 35 12.75 -3.29 14.57
N TRP A 36 12.31 -2.48 13.60
CA TRP A 36 11.82 -1.12 13.86
C TRP A 36 10.60 -1.11 14.78
N LEU A 37 9.63 -2.00 14.57
CA LEU A 37 8.47 -2.14 15.47
C LEU A 37 8.91 -2.42 16.92
N GLY A 38 9.96 -3.22 17.10
CA GLY A 38 10.54 -3.52 18.41
C GLY A 38 11.13 -2.28 19.08
N VAL A 39 12.11 -1.63 18.43
CA VAL A 39 12.84 -0.53 19.06
C VAL A 39 12.02 0.75 19.22
N LEU A 40 10.98 0.91 18.40
CA LEU A 40 10.02 2.01 18.50
C LEU A 40 8.87 1.72 19.48
N GLY A 41 8.84 0.53 20.11
CA GLY A 41 7.79 0.14 21.05
C GLY A 41 6.40 0.03 20.41
N MET A 42 6.33 -0.20 19.09
CA MET A 42 5.08 -0.24 18.35
C MET A 42 4.32 -1.57 18.56
N TRP A 43 5.01 -2.64 18.97
CA TRP A 43 4.34 -3.89 19.38
C TRP A 43 3.48 -3.72 20.63
N ASP A 44 3.91 -2.87 21.55
CA ASP A 44 3.27 -2.65 22.84
C ASP A 44 2.25 -1.50 22.79
N ALA A 45 2.06 -0.89 21.62
CA ALA A 45 1.11 0.20 21.44
C ALA A 45 -0.32 -0.33 21.61
N ALA A 46 -1.06 0.22 22.59
CA ALA A 46 -2.44 -0.16 22.83
C ALA A 46 -3.30 0.03 21.56
N ALA A 47 -3.98 -1.05 21.15
CA ALA A 47 -4.78 -1.12 19.92
C ALA A 47 -5.97 -0.14 19.87
N ASN A 48 -6.37 0.43 21.02
CA ASN A 48 -7.66 1.11 21.19
C ASN A 48 -7.51 2.62 21.47
N ALA A 49 -6.68 3.34 20.71
CA ALA A 49 -6.77 4.80 20.70
C ALA A 49 -7.81 5.24 19.64
N PRO A 50 -8.70 6.21 19.94
CA PRO A 50 -9.59 6.77 18.93
C PRO A 50 -8.79 7.27 17.71
N GLY A 51 -9.18 6.84 16.51
CA GLY A 51 -8.45 7.14 15.26
C GLY A 51 -7.27 6.21 14.95
N LYS A 52 -7.02 5.17 15.77
CA LYS A 52 -6.11 4.05 15.47
C LYS A 52 -6.88 2.76 15.15
N GLU A 53 -7.95 2.88 14.38
CA GLU A 53 -8.59 1.70 13.79
C GLU A 53 -7.53 0.91 13.01
N HIS A 54 -7.55 -0.42 13.12
CA HIS A 54 -6.58 -1.25 12.39
C HIS A 54 -6.80 -1.07 10.89
N VAL A 55 -5.93 -0.28 10.27
CA VAL A 55 -5.86 -0.13 8.84
C VAL A 55 -4.95 -1.24 8.30
N THR A 56 -5.36 -1.88 7.19
CA THR A 56 -4.60 -3.00 6.63
C THR A 56 -3.19 -2.55 6.25
N ILE A 57 -2.16 -3.33 6.61
CA ILE A 57 -0.79 -3.07 6.16
C ILE A 57 -0.55 -3.70 4.78
N ALA A 58 -0.05 -2.90 3.85
CA ALA A 58 0.42 -3.33 2.55
C ALA A 58 1.88 -3.77 2.63
N VAL A 59 2.09 -5.07 2.81
CA VAL A 59 3.43 -5.70 2.87
C VAL A 59 3.56 -6.80 1.83
N SER A 60 4.80 -7.10 1.44
CA SER A 60 5.11 -8.18 0.50
C SER A 60 6.24 -9.06 1.03
N GLY A 61 6.02 -10.36 1.03
CA GLY A 61 7.03 -11.39 1.30
C GLY A 61 7.65 -11.97 0.02
N ALA A 62 7.06 -11.69 -1.15
CA ALA A 62 7.56 -12.18 -2.42
C ALA A 62 9.00 -11.71 -2.70
N ARG A 63 9.79 -12.62 -3.29
CA ARG A 63 11.16 -12.35 -3.80
C ARG A 63 12.11 -11.81 -2.71
N GLY A 64 12.04 -12.37 -1.51
CA GLY A 64 12.84 -11.91 -0.36
C GLY A 64 12.23 -10.72 0.39
N GLY A 65 11.08 -10.23 -0.06
CA GLY A 65 10.36 -9.10 0.47
C GLY A 65 10.84 -7.77 -0.08
N HIS A 66 9.90 -6.86 -0.31
CA HIS A 66 10.17 -5.50 -0.78
C HIS A 66 9.14 -4.54 -0.20
N THR A 67 9.50 -3.26 -0.13
CA THR A 67 8.57 -2.19 0.23
C THR A 67 7.53 -2.08 -0.88
N VAL A 68 6.25 -2.11 -0.50
CA VAL A 68 5.15 -1.95 -1.47
C VAL A 68 5.05 -0.48 -1.88
N ASP A 69 5.08 -0.22 -3.18
CA ASP A 69 4.76 1.07 -3.78
C ASP A 69 3.68 0.89 -4.84
N PHE A 70 2.52 1.51 -4.62
CA PHE A 70 1.39 1.44 -5.54
C PHE A 70 1.69 2.13 -6.87
N ARG A 71 2.47 3.20 -6.89
CA ARG A 71 2.88 3.87 -8.13
C ARG A 71 3.75 2.94 -8.95
N GLN A 72 4.67 2.22 -8.30
CA GLN A 72 5.49 1.23 -8.98
C GLN A 72 4.64 0.12 -9.63
N LEU A 73 3.61 -0.38 -8.94
CA LEU A 73 2.68 -1.36 -9.52
C LEU A 73 1.93 -0.81 -10.74
N ALA A 74 1.51 0.45 -10.67
CA ALA A 74 0.83 1.09 -11.78
C ALA A 74 1.75 1.26 -13.00
N HIS A 75 2.98 1.73 -12.78
CA HIS A 75 4.01 1.82 -13.82
C HIS A 75 4.42 0.46 -14.39
N GLN A 76 4.20 -0.63 -13.65
CA GLN A 76 4.39 -2.01 -14.14
C GLN A 76 3.22 -2.53 -14.97
N GLY A 77 2.07 -1.84 -14.98
CA GLY A 77 0.90 -2.18 -15.81
C GLY A 77 -0.34 -2.62 -15.02
N VAL A 78 -0.35 -2.48 -13.69
CA VAL A 78 -1.57 -2.67 -12.88
C VAL A 78 -2.43 -1.41 -12.98
N THR A 79 -3.72 -1.52 -13.29
CA THR A 79 -4.63 -0.38 -13.20
C THR A 79 -5.14 -0.26 -11.76
N LEU A 80 -4.79 0.84 -11.09
CA LEU A 80 -5.33 1.11 -9.75
C LEU A 80 -6.71 1.76 -9.87
N VAL A 81 -7.63 1.35 -9.00
CA VAL A 81 -8.95 1.96 -8.83
C VAL A 81 -9.21 2.24 -7.36
N GLY A 82 -10.13 3.15 -7.05
CA GLY A 82 -10.52 3.44 -5.67
C GLY A 82 -11.18 2.24 -4.99
N GLN A 83 -11.56 2.41 -3.73
CA GLN A 83 -12.25 1.34 -2.99
C GLN A 83 -13.56 0.96 -3.71
N THR A 84 -13.77 -0.33 -3.97
CA THR A 84 -15.03 -0.82 -4.53
C THR A 84 -16.19 -0.47 -3.63
N ARG A 85 -17.11 0.35 -4.15
CA ARG A 85 -18.36 0.76 -3.49
C ARG A 85 -19.47 -0.29 -3.65
N GLY A 86 -19.50 -0.94 -4.81
CA GLY A 86 -20.54 -1.91 -5.15
C GLY A 86 -20.58 -2.20 -6.65
N PHE A 87 -21.64 -2.89 -7.07
CA PHE A 87 -21.89 -3.23 -8.46
C PHE A 87 -23.28 -2.74 -8.88
N ASP A 88 -23.38 -2.22 -10.10
CA ASP A 88 -24.63 -1.89 -10.78
C ASP A 88 -24.67 -2.67 -12.10
N GLY A 89 -25.38 -3.80 -12.10
CA GLY A 89 -25.37 -4.75 -13.22
C GLY A 89 -23.96 -5.30 -13.49
N ASP A 90 -23.42 -4.99 -14.67
CA ASP A 90 -22.09 -5.38 -15.14
C ASP A 90 -20.99 -4.36 -14.80
N LYS A 91 -21.33 -3.26 -14.13
CA LYS A 91 -20.40 -2.20 -13.75
C LYS A 91 -19.97 -2.31 -12.29
N ALA A 92 -18.67 -2.41 -12.07
CA ALA A 92 -18.07 -2.11 -10.77
C ALA A 92 -18.05 -0.59 -10.55
N LEU A 93 -18.39 -0.15 -9.34
CA LEU A 93 -18.38 1.26 -8.93
C LEU A 93 -17.30 1.47 -7.86
N PHE A 94 -16.56 2.56 -7.95
CA PHE A 94 -15.45 2.87 -7.05
C PHE A 94 -15.66 4.22 -6.35
N HIS A 95 -15.13 4.34 -5.14
CA HIS A 95 -15.02 5.62 -4.46
C HIS A 95 -13.95 6.51 -5.12
N PRO A 96 -14.10 7.85 -5.10
CA PRO A 96 -13.10 8.78 -5.60
C PRO A 96 -11.96 8.99 -4.57
N ASP A 97 -11.47 7.91 -3.97
CA ASP A 97 -10.57 7.93 -2.80
C ASP A 97 -9.16 7.39 -3.09
N LEU A 98 -8.88 6.94 -4.32
CA LEU A 98 -7.60 6.31 -4.69
C LEU A 98 -6.39 7.19 -4.35
N ALA A 99 -6.38 8.45 -4.80
CA ALA A 99 -5.27 9.36 -4.57
C ALA A 99 -5.10 9.69 -3.07
N GLU A 100 -6.20 9.81 -2.33
CA GLU A 100 -6.18 10.00 -0.88
C GLU A 100 -5.58 8.79 -0.17
N ASN A 101 -6.03 7.58 -0.52
CA ASN A 101 -5.54 6.35 0.10
C ASN A 101 -4.05 6.14 -0.14
N ILE A 102 -3.54 6.40 -1.35
CA ILE A 102 -2.10 6.36 -1.63
C ILE A 102 -1.33 7.37 -0.79
N ARG A 103 -1.79 8.63 -0.76
CA ARG A 103 -1.11 9.69 -0.01
C ARG A 103 -1.09 9.42 1.50
N ARG A 104 -2.16 8.84 2.05
CA ARG A 104 -2.21 8.42 3.46
C ARG A 104 -1.22 7.29 3.75
N GLY A 105 -1.13 6.31 2.85
CA GLY A 105 -0.09 5.29 2.93
C GLY A 105 1.33 5.88 2.86
N ASP A 106 1.55 6.88 2.01
CA ASP A 106 2.83 7.59 1.93
C ASP A 106 3.17 8.33 3.23
N ALA A 107 2.18 8.97 3.82
CA ALA A 107 2.34 9.66 5.09
C ALA A 107 2.69 8.69 6.23
N SER A 108 2.04 7.51 6.31
CA SER A 108 2.37 6.52 7.36
C SER A 108 3.75 5.90 7.16
N TYR A 109 4.16 5.67 5.91
CA TYR A 109 5.52 5.28 5.58
C TYR A 109 6.57 6.30 6.04
N LEU A 110 6.40 7.57 5.66
CA LEU A 110 7.32 8.65 6.02
C LEU A 110 7.39 8.87 7.53
N ALA A 111 6.25 8.83 8.23
CA ALA A 111 6.20 8.95 9.68
C ALA A 111 7.02 7.85 10.39
N LEU A 112 7.03 6.63 9.84
CA LEU A 112 7.87 5.57 10.37
C LEU A 112 9.36 5.83 10.11
N LEU A 113 9.73 6.31 8.91
CA LEU A 113 11.12 6.68 8.62
C LEU A 113 11.61 7.79 9.56
N ASP A 114 10.78 8.81 9.80
CA ASP A 114 11.08 9.91 10.73
C ASP A 114 11.25 9.39 12.17
N ALA A 115 10.39 8.49 12.61
CA ALA A 115 10.50 7.86 13.92
C ALA A 115 11.78 7.03 14.07
N ALA A 116 12.16 6.29 13.02
CA ALA A 116 13.40 5.53 12.95
C ALA A 116 14.62 6.45 13.01
N ASP A 117 14.66 7.52 12.21
CA ASP A 117 15.76 8.50 12.20
C ASP A 117 15.90 9.19 13.57
N ALA A 118 14.79 9.60 14.18
CA ALA A 118 14.80 10.20 15.50
C ALA A 118 15.29 9.20 16.58
N TRP A 119 14.92 7.93 16.47
CA TRP A 119 15.41 6.89 17.39
C TRP A 119 16.91 6.66 17.22
N VAL A 120 17.42 6.60 15.99
CA VAL A 120 18.86 6.45 15.71
C VAL A 120 19.65 7.59 16.32
N ALA A 121 19.21 8.83 16.11
CA ALA A 121 19.85 10.01 16.66
C ALA A 121 19.88 10.01 18.20
N ARG A 122 18.75 9.64 18.85
CA ARG A 122 18.67 9.57 20.32
C ARG A 122 19.54 8.49 20.94
N ASN A 123 19.73 7.36 20.24
CA ASN A 123 20.46 6.21 20.76
C ASN A 123 21.92 6.14 20.31
N GLY A 124 22.39 7.10 19.48
CA GLY A 124 23.77 7.14 18.99
C GLY A 124 24.13 5.92 18.13
N MET A 125 23.17 5.37 17.39
CA MET A 125 23.36 4.15 16.61
C MET A 125 24.05 4.43 15.28
N ASP A 126 25.05 3.61 14.95
CA ASP A 126 25.74 3.66 13.66
C ASP A 126 24.97 2.84 12.61
N LEU A 127 23.87 3.40 12.10
CA LEU A 127 23.13 2.86 10.96
C LEU A 127 23.28 3.82 9.77
N PRO A 128 23.58 3.33 8.55
CA PRO A 128 23.74 4.21 7.39
C PRO A 128 22.44 4.94 7.05
N GLU A 129 22.54 6.16 6.55
CA GLU A 129 21.39 6.90 6.01
C GLU A 129 20.91 6.27 4.70
N GLU A 130 19.63 6.46 4.39
CA GLU A 130 18.99 5.92 3.19
C GLU A 130 18.06 6.97 2.55
N PRO A 131 18.61 8.07 1.99
CA PRO A 131 17.81 9.19 1.48
C PRO A 131 16.90 8.78 0.32
N SER A 132 17.32 7.81 -0.51
CA SER A 132 16.53 7.27 -1.61
C SER A 132 15.23 6.62 -1.15
N ALA A 133 15.11 6.21 0.13
CA ALA A 133 13.87 5.68 0.68
C ALA A 133 12.74 6.74 0.69
N ARG A 134 13.06 8.02 0.53
CA ARG A 134 12.11 9.14 0.51
C ARG A 134 11.81 9.65 -0.90
N GLU A 135 12.39 9.03 -1.92
CA GLU A 135 12.12 9.35 -3.32
C GLU A 135 10.85 8.63 -3.79
N PHE A 136 9.91 9.38 -4.36
CA PHE A 136 8.65 8.84 -4.87
C PHE A 136 8.58 8.96 -6.39
N LEU A 137 8.00 7.94 -7.02
CA LEU A 137 7.62 8.00 -8.42
C LEU A 137 6.49 9.03 -8.63
N PRO A 138 6.36 9.60 -9.84
CA PRO A 138 5.22 10.45 -10.16
C PRO A 138 3.91 9.66 -10.12
N ASP A 139 2.81 10.35 -9.81
CA ASP A 139 1.47 9.77 -9.87
C ASP A 139 1.15 9.31 -11.30
N PRO A 140 0.73 8.04 -11.48
CA PRO A 140 0.31 7.52 -12.78
C PRO A 140 -1.07 8.08 -13.17
N ALA A 141 -1.43 7.95 -14.45
CA ALA A 141 -2.70 8.46 -14.98
C ALA A 141 -3.94 7.94 -14.22
N CYS A 142 -3.94 6.67 -13.82
CA CYS A 142 -5.06 6.09 -13.06
C CYS A 142 -5.24 6.69 -11.65
N VAL A 143 -4.24 7.40 -11.12
CA VAL A 143 -4.32 8.13 -9.85
C VAL A 143 -4.75 9.57 -10.06
N THR A 144 -4.25 10.23 -11.11
CA THR A 144 -4.60 11.62 -11.42
C THR A 144 -5.99 11.77 -12.05
N ASP A 145 -6.44 10.75 -12.79
CA ASP A 145 -7.77 10.67 -13.40
C ASP A 145 -8.37 9.27 -13.12
N PRO A 146 -8.89 9.05 -11.90
CA PRO A 146 -9.31 7.73 -11.46
C PRO A 146 -10.64 7.31 -12.09
N LEU A 147 -10.70 6.05 -12.53
CA LEU A 147 -11.95 5.43 -12.94
C LEU A 147 -12.91 5.32 -11.75
N LEU A 148 -14.11 5.90 -11.90
CA LEU A 148 -15.19 5.80 -10.91
C LEU A 148 -16.15 4.64 -11.19
N SER A 149 -16.10 4.09 -12.40
CA SER A 149 -16.84 2.89 -12.78
C SER A 149 -16.11 2.12 -13.87
N LEU A 150 -16.34 0.81 -13.94
CA LEU A 150 -15.75 -0.08 -14.93
C LEU A 150 -16.75 -1.15 -15.32
N ASN A 151 -17.11 -1.23 -16.61
CA ASN A 151 -17.83 -2.38 -17.13
C ASN A 151 -16.89 -3.58 -17.18
N LEU A 152 -17.20 -4.63 -16.42
CA LEU A 152 -16.33 -5.80 -16.28
C LEU A 152 -16.21 -6.59 -17.58
N ALA A 153 -17.31 -6.73 -18.34
CA ALA A 153 -17.32 -7.49 -19.58
C ALA A 153 -16.54 -6.76 -20.68
N GLU A 154 -16.75 -5.44 -20.83
CA GLU A 154 -16.01 -4.61 -21.79
C GLU A 154 -14.51 -4.55 -21.46
N ALA A 155 -14.15 -4.55 -20.17
CA ALA A 155 -12.77 -4.61 -19.71
C ALA A 155 -12.14 -6.02 -19.82
N GLY A 156 -12.90 -7.03 -20.23
CA GLY A 156 -12.43 -8.42 -20.32
C GLY A 156 -12.17 -9.08 -18.95
N ILE A 157 -12.75 -8.55 -17.87
CA ILE A 157 -12.59 -9.08 -16.52
C ILE A 157 -13.55 -10.25 -16.30
N GLY A 158 -13.00 -11.47 -16.37
CA GLY A 158 -13.72 -12.72 -16.09
C GLY A 158 -13.52 -13.29 -14.68
N THR A 159 -12.72 -12.63 -13.83
CA THR A 159 -12.40 -13.15 -12.48
C THR A 159 -12.23 -12.01 -11.50
N ILE A 160 -12.88 -12.13 -10.33
CA ILE A 160 -12.73 -11.23 -9.19
C ILE A 160 -12.16 -12.02 -8.04
N ILE A 161 -11.06 -11.53 -7.46
CA ILE A 161 -10.46 -12.08 -6.25
C ILE A 161 -10.81 -11.14 -5.10
N TRP A 162 -11.62 -11.62 -4.16
CA TRP A 162 -12.03 -10.83 -2.99
C TRP A 162 -11.18 -11.20 -1.77
N ALA A 163 -10.47 -10.22 -1.21
CA ALA A 163 -9.51 -10.43 -0.12
C ALA A 163 -9.61 -9.34 0.96
N THR A 164 -10.82 -8.88 1.29
CA THR A 164 -11.06 -7.76 2.23
C THR A 164 -11.36 -8.22 3.66
N GLY A 165 -11.10 -9.48 4.02
CA GLY A 165 -11.55 -10.07 5.28
C GLY A 165 -13.08 -10.19 5.36
N TYR A 166 -13.60 -10.51 6.54
CA TYR A 166 -15.03 -10.57 6.84
C TYR A 166 -15.34 -9.60 7.99
N THR A 167 -16.52 -8.99 7.96
CA THR A 167 -17.07 -8.26 9.09
C THR A 167 -18.18 -9.10 9.69
N THR A 168 -18.15 -9.33 11.01
CA THR A 168 -19.24 -9.98 11.76
C THR A 168 -20.32 -8.99 12.15
#